data_AF-A0A0K1S7W4-F1
#
_entry.id   AF-A0A0K1S7W4-F1
#
_cell.length_a   1.000
_cell.length_b   1.000
_cell.length_c   1.000
_cell.angle_alpha   90.00
_cell.angle_beta   90.00
_cell.angle_gamma   90.00
#
_symmetry.space_group_name_H-M   'P 1'
#
loop_
_entity.id
_entity.type
_entity.pdbx_description
1 polymer ?
#
loop_
_entity_poly.entity_id
_entity_poly.type
_entity_poly.pdbx_seq_one_letter_code
_entity_poly.pdbx_strand_id
1 'polypeptide(L)'
;MRELDRDKTIEQLNEIMEFELAGVVRYTHYSLMVTGPHRIPIVQFFQTQATESLTHAQQVGEILTGLEGHPSLKIAPIEESYEHNIKAILSESLNHEKKSLDLYKALLETVEDASIYLEEFARGMIGQEELHNLEIRKMLRDFA
;
A
#
# COMPACT_ATOMS: atom_id res chain seq x y z
N MET A 1 -15.02 24.24 5.36
CA MET A 1 -15.36 22.83 5.45
C MET A 1 -16.61 22.53 4.66
N ARG A 2 -16.43 21.84 3.54
CA ARG A 2 -17.50 21.25 2.73
C ARG A 2 -18.10 20.02 3.40
N GLU A 3 -19.25 19.56 2.93
CA GLU A 3 -19.75 18.25 3.34
C GLU A 3 -18.91 17.12 2.73
N LEU A 4 -18.78 16.03 3.49
CA LEU A 4 -18.08 14.82 3.06
C LEU A 4 -18.92 14.08 2.03
N ASP A 5 -18.32 13.79 0.87
CA ASP A 5 -18.85 12.81 -0.06
C ASP A 5 -18.62 11.40 0.52
N ARG A 6 -19.55 10.99 1.39
CA ARG A 6 -19.42 9.77 2.18
C ARG A 6 -19.38 8.53 1.29
N ASP A 7 -20.20 8.47 0.24
CA ASP A 7 -20.30 7.29 -0.61
C ASP A 7 -19.01 7.10 -1.43
N LYS A 8 -18.48 8.20 -2.01
CA LYS A 8 -17.18 8.15 -2.70
C LYS A 8 -16.03 7.83 -1.75
N THR A 9 -16.05 8.36 -0.52
CA THR A 9 -15.04 8.05 0.50
C THR A 9 -15.06 6.56 0.85
N ILE A 10 -16.24 5.96 1.03
CA ILE A 10 -16.43 4.54 1.30
C ILE A 10 -15.93 3.67 0.14
N GLU A 11 -16.18 4.08 -1.10
CA GLU A 11 -15.69 3.39 -2.30
C GLU A 11 -14.15 3.37 -2.33
N GLN A 12 -13.52 4.54 -2.14
CA GLN A 12 -12.06 4.66 -2.15
C GLN A 12 -11.39 3.92 -0.98
N LEU A 13 -11.97 3.97 0.22
CA LEU A 13 -11.46 3.20 1.36
C LEU A 13 -11.56 1.69 1.11
N ASN A 14 -12.62 1.20 0.46
CA ASN A 14 -12.69 -0.21 0.05
C ASN A 14 -11.59 -0.56 -0.96
N GLU A 15 -11.39 0.26 -1.99
CA GLU A 15 -10.34 0.04 -3.00
C GLU A 15 -8.94 0.01 -2.37
N ILE A 16 -8.65 0.97 -1.49
CA ILE A 16 -7.39 1.03 -0.74
C ILE A 16 -7.24 -0.23 0.13
N MET A 17 -8.27 -0.62 0.88
CA MET A 17 -8.21 -1.81 1.74
C MET A 17 -7.93 -3.08 0.92
N GLU A 18 -8.61 -3.26 -0.21
CA GLU A 18 -8.34 -4.38 -1.13
C GLU A 18 -6.91 -4.35 -1.67
N PHE A 19 -6.37 -3.16 -1.95
CA PHE A 19 -5.00 -2.96 -2.43
C PHE A 19 -3.94 -3.28 -1.36
N GLU A 20 -4.14 -2.82 -0.13
CA GLU A 20 -3.26 -3.11 1.00
C GLU A 20 -3.27 -4.61 1.35
N LEU A 21 -4.44 -5.27 1.33
CA LEU A 21 -4.52 -6.72 1.49
C LEU A 21 -3.77 -7.47 0.37
N ALA A 22 -3.81 -6.96 -0.86
CA ALA A 22 -2.99 -7.50 -1.95
C ALA A 22 -1.48 -7.29 -1.69
N GLY A 23 -1.09 -6.17 -1.06
CA GLY A 23 0.26 -5.91 -0.56
C GLY A 23 0.74 -6.96 0.43
N VAL A 24 -0.11 -7.38 1.39
CA VAL A 24 0.20 -8.47 2.33
C VAL A 24 0.60 -9.74 1.59
N VAL A 25 -0.21 -10.14 0.60
CA VAL A 25 0.05 -11.35 -0.21
C VAL A 25 1.31 -11.19 -1.04
N ARG A 26 1.48 -10.05 -1.73
CA ARG A 26 2.65 -9.74 -2.58
C ARG A 26 3.95 -9.81 -1.79
N TYR A 27 4.04 -9.09 -0.68
CA TYR A 27 5.27 -9.02 0.10
C TYR A 27 5.59 -10.31 0.84
N THR A 28 4.55 -11.03 1.30
CA THR A 28 4.74 -12.39 1.81
C THR A 28 5.34 -13.28 0.73
N HIS A 29 4.78 -13.27 -0.49
CA HIS A 29 5.30 -14.05 -1.62
C HIS A 29 6.74 -13.71 -1.96
N TYR A 30 7.08 -12.43 -2.12
CA TYR A 30 8.45 -12.03 -2.44
C TYR A 30 9.46 -12.40 -1.35
N SER A 31 9.07 -12.36 -0.07
CA SER A 31 9.96 -12.83 1.01
C SER A 31 10.35 -14.31 0.85
N LEU A 32 9.48 -15.13 0.24
CA LEU A 32 9.74 -16.55 -0.04
C LEU A 32 10.60 -16.74 -1.30
N MET A 33 10.42 -15.88 -2.30
CA MET A 33 11.09 -16.00 -3.60
C MET A 33 12.54 -15.47 -3.62
N VAL A 34 12.92 -14.60 -2.69
CA VAL A 34 14.29 -14.08 -2.60
C VAL A 34 15.27 -15.20 -2.22
N THR A 35 16.28 -15.40 -3.06
CA THR A 35 17.34 -16.42 -2.91
C THR A 35 18.75 -15.80 -2.98
N GLY A 36 19.78 -16.57 -2.65
CA GLY A 36 21.19 -16.14 -2.74
C GLY A 36 21.84 -15.79 -1.39
N PRO A 37 23.16 -15.51 -1.39
CA PRO A 37 23.97 -15.39 -0.16
C PRO A 37 23.62 -14.18 0.70
N HIS A 38 23.08 -13.11 0.11
CA HIS A 38 22.72 -11.87 0.81
C HIS A 38 21.21 -11.73 1.06
N ARG A 39 20.45 -12.82 1.00
CA ARG A 39 18.98 -12.78 1.06
C ARG A 39 18.42 -12.30 2.40
N ILE A 40 19.11 -12.55 3.52
CA ILE A 40 18.53 -12.41 4.86
C ILE A 40 17.94 -11.00 5.12
N PRO A 41 18.67 -9.89 4.87
CA PRO A 41 18.11 -8.55 5.07
C PRO A 41 16.95 -8.22 4.13
N ILE A 42 16.98 -8.71 2.88
CA ILE A 42 15.93 -8.46 1.88
C ILE A 42 14.64 -9.22 2.24
N VAL A 43 14.78 -10.46 2.72
CA VAL A 43 13.65 -11.25 3.22
C VAL A 43 13.01 -10.55 4.42
N GLN A 44 13.83 -10.06 5.36
CA GLN A 44 13.34 -9.31 6.51
C GLN A 44 12.60 -8.03 6.10
N PHE A 45 13.16 -7.30 5.13
CA PHE A 45 12.50 -6.11 4.55
C PHE A 45 11.10 -6.43 4.04
N PHE A 46 10.94 -7.46 3.20
CA PHE A 46 9.62 -7.82 2.67
C PHE A 46 8.65 -8.36 3.72
N GLN A 47 9.13 -9.09 4.74
CA GLN A 47 8.28 -9.51 5.85
C GLN A 47 7.75 -8.33 6.67
N THR A 48 8.58 -7.30 6.86
CA THR A 48 8.16 -6.04 7.49
C THR A 48 7.10 -5.34 6.65
N GLN A 49 7.32 -5.19 5.34
CA GLN A 49 6.34 -4.56 4.44
C GLN A 49 5.01 -5.33 4.40
N ALA A 50 5.03 -6.67 4.41
CA ALA A 50 3.80 -7.47 4.50
C ALA A 50 3.02 -7.21 5.79
N THR A 51 3.71 -7.01 6.91
CA THR A 51 3.09 -6.71 8.22
C THR A 51 2.52 -5.29 8.24
N GLU A 52 3.22 -4.35 7.61
CA GLU A 52 2.81 -2.95 7.48
C GLU A 52 1.57 -2.81 6.60
N SER A 53 1.52 -3.46 5.42
CA SER A 53 0.31 -3.49 4.59
C SER A 53 -0.91 -4.07 5.31
N LEU A 54 -0.71 -5.07 6.19
CA LEU A 54 -1.82 -5.58 7.01
C LEU A 54 -2.30 -4.51 8.01
N THR A 55 -1.38 -3.75 8.59
CA THR A 55 -1.70 -2.66 9.50
C THR A 55 -2.48 -1.56 8.77
N HIS A 56 -2.07 -1.20 7.55
CA HIS A 56 -2.77 -0.23 6.71
C HIS A 56 -4.18 -0.69 6.36
N ALA A 57 -4.33 -1.95 5.89
CA ALA A 57 -5.63 -2.53 5.58
C ALA A 57 -6.58 -2.48 6.79
N GLN A 58 -6.08 -2.79 8.00
CA GLN A 58 -6.86 -2.71 9.23
C GLN A 58 -7.27 -1.27 9.56
N GLN A 59 -6.34 -0.31 9.50
CA GLN A 59 -6.65 1.11 9.74
C GLN A 59 -7.70 1.65 8.76
N VAL A 60 -7.55 1.33 7.47
CA VAL A 60 -8.51 1.73 6.42
C VAL A 60 -9.87 1.06 6.66
N GLY A 61 -9.90 -0.22 7.03
CA GLY A 61 -11.12 -0.96 7.35
C GLY A 61 -11.87 -0.42 8.57
N GLU A 62 -11.16 -0.01 9.63
CA GLU A 62 -11.77 0.63 10.80
C GLU A 62 -12.44 1.96 10.43
N ILE A 63 -11.78 2.79 9.60
CA ILE A 63 -12.37 4.04 9.10
C ILE A 63 -13.60 3.75 8.23
N LEU A 64 -13.47 2.80 7.30
CA LEU A 64 -14.53 2.39 6.39
C LEU A 64 -15.80 1.97 7.15
N THR A 65 -15.66 1.10 8.14
CA THR A 65 -16.78 0.65 9.00
C THR A 65 -17.30 1.76 9.90
N GLY A 66 -16.44 2.65 10.37
CA GLY A 66 -16.83 3.86 11.12
C GLY A 66 -17.69 4.83 10.30
N LEU A 67 -17.54 4.83 8.97
CA LEU A 67 -18.44 5.53 8.04
C LEU A 67 -19.69 4.70 7.69
N GLU A 68 -19.93 3.57 8.35
CA GLU A 68 -20.99 2.59 8.05
C GLU A 68 -20.88 1.97 6.65
N GLY A 69 -19.68 1.95 6.07
CA GLY A 69 -19.35 1.18 4.87
C GLY A 69 -19.21 -0.31 5.19
N HIS A 70 -19.45 -1.16 4.18
CA HIS A 70 -19.21 -2.59 4.30
C HIS A 70 -17.84 -2.95 3.70
N PRO A 71 -16.92 -3.53 4.48
CA PRO A 71 -15.63 -4.01 3.98
C PRO A 71 -15.81 -5.15 2.97
N SER A 72 -15.22 -4.99 1.81
CA SER A 72 -15.08 -6.07 0.83
C SER A 72 -14.26 -7.24 1.39
N LEU A 73 -14.58 -8.45 0.93
CA LEU A 73 -13.79 -9.67 1.19
C LEU A 73 -12.76 -9.97 0.10
N LYS A 74 -12.58 -9.04 -0.86
CA LYS A 74 -11.67 -9.21 -1.99
C LYS A 74 -10.29 -8.65 -1.70
N ILE A 75 -9.37 -8.94 -2.61
CA ILE A 75 -8.07 -8.27 -2.72
C ILE A 75 -7.92 -7.76 -4.15
N ALA A 76 -7.16 -6.69 -4.33
CA ALA A 76 -6.84 -6.17 -5.65
C ALA A 76 -6.04 -7.20 -6.47
N PRO A 77 -6.14 -7.19 -7.81
CA PRO A 77 -5.34 -8.08 -8.66
C PRO A 77 -3.83 -7.90 -8.42
N ILE A 78 -3.13 -9.02 -8.28
CA ILE A 78 -1.67 -9.03 -8.09
C ILE A 78 -1.00 -9.37 -9.42
N GLU A 79 -0.36 -8.37 -10.02
CA GLU A 79 0.51 -8.56 -11.18
C GLU A 79 1.88 -9.10 -10.76
N GLU A 80 2.37 -10.13 -11.46
CA GLU A 80 3.66 -10.80 -11.25
C GLU A 80 4.28 -11.18 -12.61
N SER A 81 5.55 -10.85 -12.84
CA SER A 81 6.28 -11.20 -14.08
C SER A 81 6.83 -12.63 -14.10
N TYR A 82 6.77 -13.34 -12.97
CA TYR A 82 7.46 -14.61 -12.70
C TYR A 82 8.99 -14.52 -12.75
N GLU A 83 9.56 -13.30 -12.75
CA GLU A 83 10.99 -13.07 -12.63
C GLU A 83 11.37 -12.75 -11.18
N HIS A 84 12.11 -13.65 -10.54
CA HIS A 84 12.45 -13.54 -9.11
C HIS A 84 13.88 -13.09 -8.81
N ASN A 85 14.54 -12.48 -9.79
CA ASN A 85 15.77 -11.76 -9.48
C ASN A 85 15.44 -10.51 -8.64
N ILE A 86 16.36 -10.09 -7.78
CA ILE A 86 16.11 -9.01 -6.82
C ILE A 86 15.71 -7.70 -7.52
N LYS A 87 16.30 -7.40 -8.69
CA LYS A 87 15.95 -6.20 -9.47
C LYS A 87 14.49 -6.20 -9.93
N ALA A 88 14.02 -7.34 -10.46
CA ALA A 88 12.64 -7.50 -10.90
C ALA A 88 11.66 -7.34 -9.73
N ILE A 89 11.88 -8.07 -8.63
CA ILE A 89 11.07 -8.00 -7.42
C ILE A 89 10.98 -6.55 -6.88
N LEU A 90 12.11 -5.87 -6.77
CA LEU A 90 12.13 -4.47 -6.31
C LEU A 90 11.45 -3.52 -7.30
N SER A 91 11.54 -3.77 -8.60
CA SER A 91 10.87 -2.95 -9.62
C SER A 91 9.35 -3.12 -9.57
N GLU A 92 8.87 -4.34 -9.37
CA GLU A 92 7.44 -4.64 -9.17
C GLU A 92 6.92 -4.03 -7.88
N SER A 93 7.71 -4.12 -6.80
CA SER A 93 7.39 -3.50 -5.50
C SER A 93 7.29 -1.97 -5.63
N LEU A 94 8.24 -1.34 -6.33
CA LEU A 94 8.19 0.11 -6.59
C LEU A 94 6.94 0.52 -7.38
N ASN A 95 6.48 -0.32 -8.31
CA ASN A 95 5.24 -0.05 -9.05
C ASN A 95 4.01 -0.18 -8.14
N HIS A 96 4.01 -1.16 -7.23
CA HIS A 96 2.97 -1.31 -6.22
C HIS A 96 2.87 -0.07 -5.32
N GLU A 97 3.98 0.43 -4.78
CA GLU A 97 3.95 1.61 -3.89
C GLU A 97 3.55 2.90 -4.62
N LYS A 98 3.85 3.03 -5.91
CA LYS A 98 3.35 4.17 -6.70
C LYS A 98 1.83 4.13 -6.83
N LYS A 99 1.28 2.95 -7.09
CA LYS A 99 -0.17 2.76 -7.18
C LYS A 99 -0.85 3.01 -5.82
N SER A 100 -0.28 2.53 -4.70
CA SER A 100 -0.81 2.83 -3.35
C SER A 100 -0.80 4.33 -3.08
N LEU A 101 0.31 5.00 -3.37
CA LEU A 101 0.45 6.46 -3.25
C LEU A 101 -0.63 7.23 -4.04
N ASP A 102 -0.92 6.79 -5.27
CA ASP A 102 -1.94 7.42 -6.11
C ASP A 102 -3.36 7.23 -5.53
N LEU A 103 -3.66 6.06 -4.94
CA LEU A 103 -4.93 5.81 -4.26
C LEU A 103 -5.12 6.72 -3.04
N TYR A 104 -4.09 6.86 -2.20
CA TYR A 104 -4.16 7.75 -1.05
C TYR A 104 -4.25 9.23 -1.43
N LYS A 105 -3.61 9.64 -2.53
CA LYS A 105 -3.80 10.99 -3.09
C LYS A 105 -5.23 11.23 -3.56
N ALA A 106 -5.83 10.26 -4.24
CA ALA A 106 -7.23 10.35 -4.65
C ALA A 106 -8.20 10.40 -3.44
N LEU A 107 -7.87 9.70 -2.35
CA LEU A 107 -8.61 9.82 -1.09
C LEU A 107 -8.46 11.23 -0.50
N LEU A 108 -7.23 11.76 -0.43
CA LEU A 108 -6.95 13.11 0.08
C LEU A 108 -7.79 14.16 -0.66
N GLU A 109 -7.81 14.13 -1.99
CA GLU A 109 -8.65 15.02 -2.81
C GLU A 109 -10.15 14.91 -2.45
N THR A 110 -10.61 13.73 -2.05
CA THR A 110 -12.02 13.47 -1.72
C THR A 110 -12.37 13.85 -0.29
N VAL A 111 -11.40 13.97 0.61
CA VAL A 111 -11.64 14.30 2.03
C VAL A 111 -11.10 15.67 2.47
N GLU A 112 -10.26 16.32 1.66
CA GLU A 112 -9.70 17.64 1.96
C GLU A 112 -10.78 18.72 2.11
N ASP A 113 -10.64 19.58 3.13
CA ASP A 113 -11.68 20.54 3.56
C ASP A 113 -13.05 19.89 3.87
N ALA A 114 -13.20 18.56 3.93
CA ALA A 114 -14.45 17.90 4.33
C ALA A 114 -14.37 17.27 5.71
N SER A 115 -13.22 16.64 6.03
CA SER A 115 -13.00 15.99 7.31
C SER A 115 -11.53 16.10 7.69
N ILE A 116 -11.24 16.88 8.75
CA ILE A 116 -9.88 17.06 9.25
C ILE A 116 -9.24 15.71 9.61
N TYR A 117 -10.02 14.82 10.24
CA TYR A 117 -9.51 13.50 10.62
C TYR A 117 -9.08 12.66 9.40
N LEU A 118 -9.93 12.59 8.38
CA LEU A 118 -9.63 11.80 7.18
C LEU A 118 -8.54 12.44 6.33
N GLU A 119 -8.48 13.78 6.30
CA GLU A 119 -7.43 14.53 5.63
C GLU A 119 -6.06 14.24 6.27
N GLU A 120 -5.94 14.34 7.59
CA GLU A 120 -4.70 14.03 8.30
C GLU A 120 -4.32 12.55 8.14
N PHE A 121 -5.29 11.64 8.17
CA PHE A 121 -5.05 10.22 7.88
C PHE A 121 -4.45 10.04 6.48
N ALA A 122 -5.10 10.57 5.43
CA ALA A 122 -4.62 10.43 4.06
C ALA A 122 -3.23 11.06 3.86
N ARG A 123 -2.96 12.24 4.44
CA ARG A 123 -1.63 12.87 4.42
C ARG A 123 -0.56 12.01 5.10
N GLY A 124 -0.91 11.38 6.22
CA GLY A 124 -0.01 10.45 6.93
C GLY A 124 0.36 9.24 6.08
N MET A 125 -0.64 8.60 5.45
CA MET A 125 -0.43 7.45 4.55
C MET A 125 0.40 7.84 3.34
N ILE A 126 0.12 8.98 2.70
CA ILE A 126 0.93 9.52 1.59
C ILE A 126 2.40 9.65 2.00
N GLY A 127 2.68 10.18 3.19
CA GLY A 127 4.06 10.33 3.68
C GLY A 127 4.77 8.99 3.89
N GLN A 128 4.07 7.97 4.37
CA GLN A 128 4.60 6.61 4.51
C GLN A 128 4.91 5.99 3.15
N GLU A 129 3.98 6.08 2.19
CA GLU A 129 4.20 5.53 0.85
C GLU A 129 5.31 6.25 0.08
N GLU A 130 5.48 7.56 0.27
CA GLU A 130 6.62 8.30 -0.27
C GLU A 130 7.95 7.80 0.31
N LEU A 131 7.99 7.47 1.61
CA LEU A 131 9.17 6.90 2.25
C LEU A 131 9.49 5.50 1.70
N HIS A 132 8.48 4.63 1.52
CA HIS A 132 8.66 3.31 0.90
C HIS A 132 9.24 3.42 -0.51
N ASN A 133 8.66 4.31 -1.33
CA ASN A 133 9.15 4.61 -2.68
C ASN A 133 10.62 5.04 -2.68
N LEU A 134 11.04 5.89 -1.73
CA LEU A 134 12.42 6.36 -1.63
C LEU A 134 13.37 5.22 -1.25
N GLU A 135 12.98 4.35 -0.31
CA GLU A 135 13.81 3.23 0.13
C GLU A 135 13.99 2.20 -0.99
N ILE A 136 12.91 1.78 -1.66
CA ILE A 136 13.01 0.83 -2.79
C ILE A 136 13.85 1.42 -3.94
N ARG A 137 13.68 2.72 -4.24
CA ARG A 137 14.54 3.40 -5.23
C ARG A 137 16.01 3.37 -4.84
N LYS A 138 16.33 3.52 -3.55
CA LYS A 138 17.70 3.44 -3.05
C LYS A 138 18.26 2.04 -3.20
N MET A 139 17.47 1.01 -2.90
CA MET A 139 17.84 -0.41 -3.12
C MET A 139 18.09 -0.72 -4.60
N LEU A 140 17.34 -0.10 -5.52
CA LEU A 140 17.50 -0.29 -6.97
C LEU A 140 18.73 0.40 -7.58
N ARG A 141 19.38 1.35 -6.89
CA ARG A 141 20.49 2.14 -7.47
C ARG A 141 21.67 1.30 -7.92
N ASP A 142 21.99 0.25 -7.18
CA ASP A 142 23.14 -0.61 -7.46
C ASP A 142 22.86 -1.67 -8.55
N PHE A 143 21.64 -1.67 -9.10
CA PHE A 143 21.22 -2.51 -10.22
C PHE A 143 21.12 -1.74 -11.56
N ALA A 144 21.43 -0.45 -11.56
CA ALA A 144 21.38 0.45 -12.71
C ALA A 144 22.62 0.34 -13.61
#